data_AF-A0A645HDD1-F1
#
_entry.id   AF-A0A645HDD1-F1
#
_cell.length_a   1.000
_cell.length_b   1.000
_cell.length_c   1.000
_cell.angle_alpha   90.00
_cell.angle_beta   90.00
_cell.angle_gamma   90.00
#
_symmetry.space_group_name_H-M   'P 1'
#
loop_
_entity.id
_entity.type
_entity.pdbx_description
1 polymer ?
#
loop_
_entity_poly.entity_id
_entity_poly.type
_entity_poly.pdbx_seq_one_letter_code
_entity_poly.pdbx_strand_id
1 'polypeptide(L)' 'MALVADHLEGVRVNLSGQYGEGWFILRLSLHEPLLVWTIESDEVGKLPLIAKTVLPFFKGRPELDTGHLH' A
#
# COMPACT_ATOMS: atom_id res chain seq x y z
N MET A 1 -5.75 10.35 -4.32
CA MET A 1 -5.91 8.93 -3.99
C MET A 1 -7.28 8.47 -4.42
N ALA A 2 -7.36 7.49 -5.33
CA ALA A 2 -8.62 6.91 -5.80
C ALA A 2 -8.49 5.38 -5.88
N LEU A 3 -9.53 4.66 -5.43
CA LEU A 3 -9.61 3.21 -5.52
C LEU A 3 -9.92 2.77 -6.95
N VAL A 4 -9.24 1.74 -7.44
CA VAL A 4 -9.55 1.09 -8.73
C VAL A 4 -10.49 -0.09 -8.48
N ALA A 5 -11.71 -0.02 -9.01
CA ALA A 5 -12.69 -1.10 -8.91
C ALA A 5 -12.29 -2.31 -9.78
N ASP A 6 -12.85 -3.48 -9.46
CA ASP A 6 -12.71 -4.74 -10.21
C ASP A 6 -11.28 -5.26 -10.40
N HIS A 7 -10.34 -4.85 -9.54
CA HIS A 7 -8.99 -5.40 -9.55
C HIS A 7 -8.98 -6.80 -8.93
N LEU A 8 -8.85 -7.84 -9.75
CA LEU A 8 -8.98 -9.25 -9.34
C LEU A 8 -7.84 -9.76 -8.44
N GLU A 9 -6.75 -8.99 -8.31
CA GLU A 9 -5.58 -9.38 -7.52
C GLU A 9 -5.47 -8.65 -6.18
N GLY A 10 -6.47 -7.87 -5.77
CA GLY A 10 -6.44 -7.14 -4.49
C GLY A 10 -6.93 -5.71 -4.61
N VAL A 11 -6.54 -4.86 -3.67
CA VAL A 11 -6.99 -3.47 -3.58
C VAL A 11 -5.92 -2.55 -4.16
N ARG A 12 -6.18 -1.98 -5.35
CA ARG A 12 -5.29 -1.03 -6.01
C ARG A 12 -5.77 0.41 -5.85
N VAL A 13 -4.83 1.31 -5.56
CA VAL A 13 -5.09 2.74 -5.42
C VAL A 13 -4.15 3.51 -6.34
N ASN A 14 -4.71 4.42 -7.13
CA ASN A 14 -3.93 5.39 -7.89
C ASN A 14 -3.65 6.62 -7.00
N LEU A 15 -2.39 7.04 -7.00
CA LEU A 15 -1.89 8.18 -6.25
C LEU A 15 -1.87 9.42 -7.15
N SER A 16 -2.06 10.58 -6.53
CA SER A 16 -1.98 11.86 -7.21
C SER A 16 -1.84 12.98 -6.17
N GLY A 17 -1.43 14.17 -6.64
CA GLY A 17 -1.36 15.39 -5.83
C GLY A 17 -0.28 15.32 -4.76
N GLN A 18 -0.63 15.50 -3.47
CA GLN A 18 0.37 15.55 -2.40
C GLN A 18 1.23 14.28 -2.30
N TYR A 19 0.69 13.13 -2.73
CA TYR A 19 1.37 11.83 -2.73
C TYR A 19 2.19 11.58 -4.00
N GLY A 20 2.15 12.50 -4.96
CA GLY A 20 2.76 12.36 -6.27
C GLY A 20 2.01 11.40 -7.19
N GLU A 21 2.47 11.36 -8.44
CA GLU A 21 1.95 10.42 -9.44
C GLU A 21 2.54 9.02 -9.26
N GLY A 22 1.66 8.02 -9.24
CA GLY A 22 2.03 6.63 -8.98
C GLY A 22 0.84 5.78 -8.54
N TRP A 23 1.14 4.65 -7.90
CA TRP A 23 0.11 3.72 -7.44
C TRP A 23 0.61 2.85 -6.28
N PHE A 24 -0.32 2.23 -5.56
CA PHE A 24 0.00 1.10 -4.72
C PHE A 24 -1.06 0.00 -4.84
N ILE A 25 -0.67 -1.23 -4.51
CA ILE A 25 -1.57 -2.36 -4.40
C ILE A 25 -1.33 -3.10 -3.07
N LEU A 26 -2.43 -3.48 -2.42
CA LEU A 26 -2.43 -4.46 -1.34
C LEU A 26 -3.06 -5.76 -1.85
N ARG A 27 -2.32 -6.86 -1.76
CA ARG A 27 -2.77 -8.17 -2.23
C ARG A 27 -2.42 -9.28 -1.25
N LEU A 28 -3.10 -10.42 -1.39
CA LEU A 28 -2.69 -11.64 -0.72
C LEU A 28 -1.50 -12.25 -1.49
N SER A 29 -0.50 -12.74 -0.77
CA SER A 29 0.52 -13.61 -1.36
C SER A 29 -0.14 -14.91 -1.85
N LEU A 30 0.36 -15.45 -2.97
CA LEU A 30 -0.14 -16.70 -3.56
C LEU A 30 0.45 -17.95 -2.89
N HIS A 31 1.56 -17.79 -2.19
CA HIS A 31 2.34 -18.92 -1.64
C HIS A 31 2.35 -18.95 -0.11
N GLU A 32 2.22 -17.79 0.53
CA GLU A 32 2.35 -17.62 1.97
C GLU A 32 1.15 -16.82 2.50
N PRO A 33 0.73 -16.98 3.76
CA PRO A 33 -0.39 -16.24 4.35
C PRO A 33 0.01 -14.80 4.72
N LEU A 34 0.51 -14.04 3.73
CA LEU A 34 1.00 -12.68 3.89
C LEU A 34 0.16 -11.68 3.10
N LEU A 35 -0.01 -10.49 3.67
CA LEU A 35 -0.40 -9.30 2.92
C LEU A 35 0.84 -8.67 2.29
N VAL A 36 0.82 -8.55 0.96
CA VAL A 36 1.89 -7.94 0.17
C VAL A 36 1.45 -6.54 -0.21
N TRP A 37 2.25 -5.55 0.19
CA TRP A 37 2.06 -4.17 -0.18
C TRP A 37 3.18 -3.71 -1.10
N THR A 38 2.82 -3.24 -2.30
CA THR A 38 3.75 -2.70 -3.28
C THR A 38 3.37 -1.26 -3.58
N ILE A 39 4.35 -0.36 -3.56
CA ILE A 39 4.18 1.08 -3.81
C ILE A 39 5.13 1.47 -4.93
N GLU A 40 4.63 2.22 -5.90
CA GLU A 40 5.40 2.81 -6.98
C GLU A 40 5.08 4.31 -7.07
N SER A 41 6.11 5.11 -7.34
CA SER A 41 5.99 6.56 -7.46
C SER A 41 7.02 7.07 -8.46
N ASP A 42 6.58 7.98 -9.32
CA ASP A 42 7.43 8.62 -10.33
C ASP A 42 8.21 9.81 -9.75
N GLU A 43 7.87 10.24 -8.53
CA GLU A 43 8.46 11.38 -7.86
C GLU A 43 9.38 11.00 -6.69
N VAL A 44 10.54 11.67 -6.62
CA VAL A 44 11.52 11.49 -5.54
C VAL A 44 10.93 11.93 -4.19
N GLY A 45 11.14 11.12 -3.16
CA GLY A 45 10.74 11.44 -1.79
C GLY A 45 9.27 11.17 -1.46
N LYS A 46 8.45 10.68 -2.40
CA LYS A 46 7.05 10.33 -2.13
C LYS A 46 6.87 8.99 -1.43
N LEU A 47 7.72 7.99 -1.69
CA LEU A 47 7.61 6.68 -1.05
C LEU A 47 7.55 6.77 0.49
N PRO A 48 8.46 7.51 1.19
CA PRO A 48 8.35 7.67 2.64
C PRO A 48 7.08 8.40 3.10
N LEU A 49 6.59 9.37 2.32
CA LEU A 49 5.35 10.09 2.63
C LEU A 49 4.12 9.19 2.56
N ILE A 50 4.04 8.37 1.50
CA ILE A 50 2.96 7.37 1.32
C ILE A 50 3.04 6.34 2.45
N ALA A 51 4.24 5.81 2.73
CA ALA A 51 4.47 4.86 3.82
C ALA A 51 4.01 5.41 5.17
N LYS A 52 4.43 6.63 5.53
CA LYS A 52 4.05 7.30 6.79
C LYS A 52 2.53 7.52 6.91
N THR A 53 1.84 7.72 5.80
CA THR A 53 0.40 7.95 5.78
C THR A 53 -0.39 6.66 5.98
N VAL A 54 0.05 5.56 5.34
CA VAL A 54 -0.73 4.32 5.29
C VAL A 54 -0.34 3.33 6.39
N LEU A 55 0.93 3.28 6.81
CA LEU A 55 1.39 2.34 7.85
C LEU A 55 0.59 2.38 9.17
N PRO A 56 0.14 3.55 9.69
CA PRO A 56 -0.66 3.60 10.91
C PRO A 56 -1.98 2.81 10.80
N PHE A 57 -2.59 2.74 9.62
CA PHE A 57 -3.80 1.95 9.40
C PHE A 57 -3.54 0.44 9.60
N PHE A 58 -2.41 -0.06 9.13
CA PHE A 58 -2.04 -1.47 9.33
C PHE A 58 -1.61 -1.75 10.78
N LYS A 59 -0.82 -0.86 11.38
CA LYS A 59 -0.39 -0.99 12.79
C LYS A 59 -1.53 -0.92 13.79
N GLY A 60 -2.66 -0.31 13.43
CA GLY A 60 -3.88 -0.27 14.25
C GLY A 60 -4.72 -1.54 14.23
N ARG A 61 -4.33 -2.57 13.47
CA ARG A 61 -5.09 -3.82 13.31
C ARG A 61 -4.44 -4.96 14.10
N PRO A 62 -5.02 -5.40 15.23
CA PRO A 62 -4.45 -6.48 16.04
C PRO A 62 -4.45 -7.84 15.33
N GLU A 63 -5.26 -8.00 14.28
CA GLU A 63 -5.30 -9.21 13.46
C GLU A 63 -4.10 -9.33 12.49
N LEU A 64 -3.30 -8.27 12.32
CA LEU A 64 -2.15 -8.26 11.42
C LEU A 64 -0.85 -8.36 12.22
N ASP A 65 0.01 -9.29 11.82
CA ASP A 65 1.41 -9.24 12.24
C ASP A 65 2.13 -8.13 11.45
N THR A 66 2.55 -7.11 12.18
CA THR A 66 3.27 -5.94 11.65
C THR A 66 4.73 -5.91 12.05
N GLY A 67 5.25 -6.95 12.70
CA GLY A 67 6.64 -7.04 13.16
C GLY A 67 7.68 -6.92 12.04
N HIS A 68 7.27 -7.21 10.81
CA HIS A 68 8.10 -7.16 9.61
C HIS A 68 7.91 -5.89 8.75
N LEU A 69 7.09 -4.93 9.19
CA LEU A 69 6.94 -3.63 8.52
C LEU A 69 8.05 -2.66 8.99
N HIS A 70 9.10 -2.54 8.20
CA HIS A 70 10.24 -1.64 8.41
C HIS A 70 10.09 -0.32 7.64
#